data_AF-A0A1E1WVN8-F1
#
_entry.id   AF-A0A1E1WVN8-F1
#
_cell.length_a   1.000
_cell.length_b   1.000
_cell.length_c   1.000
_cell.angle_alpha   90.00
_cell.angle_beta   90.00
_cell.angle_gamma   90.00
#
_symmetry.space_group_name_H-M   'P 1'
#
loop_
_entity.id
_entity.type
_entity.pdbx_description
1 polymer ?
#
loop_
_entity_poly.entity_id
_entity_poly.type
_entity_poly.pdbx_seq_one_letter_code
_entity_poly.pdbx_strand_id
1 'polypeptide(L)'
;MEGTLWIILPCLMFMMVNGNDSFIDKYCAHIDAVKFFDCLYNTATKETVSKFKKCASEQNIPIDSKERRDFICDRNNADKLRLGYTCLFEIMNSDEIIDFHKTVDICMKQ
;
A
#
# COMPACT_ATOMS: atom_id res chain seq x y z
N MET A 1 -19.66 6.95 -25.25
CA MET A 1 -19.02 5.81 -24.53
C MET A 1 -18.95 6.14 -23.03
N GLU A 2 -20.10 6.36 -22.38
CA GLU A 2 -20.14 6.91 -21.00
C GLU A 2 -20.60 5.90 -19.93
N GLY A 3 -20.97 4.67 -20.33
CA GLY A 3 -21.48 3.65 -19.41
C GLY A 3 -20.41 2.77 -18.76
N THR A 4 -19.20 2.69 -19.33
CA THR A 4 -18.19 1.72 -18.89
C THR A 4 -17.39 2.17 -17.67
N LEU A 5 -17.24 3.49 -17.46
CA LEU A 5 -16.47 4.03 -16.32
C LEU A 5 -17.13 3.70 -14.96
N TRP A 6 -18.46 3.67 -14.91
CA TRP A 6 -19.23 3.42 -13.67
C TRP A 6 -19.17 1.98 -13.19
N ILE A 7 -18.78 1.03 -14.04
CA ILE A 7 -18.63 -0.39 -13.67
C ILE A 7 -17.20 -0.69 -13.20
N ILE A 8 -16.22 0.07 -13.69
CA ILE A 8 -14.81 -0.11 -13.31
C ILE A 8 -14.56 0.38 -11.88
N LEU A 9 -15.21 1.48 -11.46
CA LEU A 9 -15.03 2.07 -10.11
C LEU A 9 -15.42 1.10 -8.97
N PRO A 10 -16.59 0.43 -9.02
CA PRO A 10 -16.96 -0.58 -8.03
C PRO A 10 -16.06 -1.81 -8.06
N CYS A 11 -15.60 -2.26 -9.24
CA CYS A 11 -14.68 -3.39 -9.35
C CYS A 11 -13.31 -3.10 -8.75
N LEU A 12 -12.77 -1.89 -8.95
CA LEU A 12 -11.53 -1.45 -8.29
C LEU A 12 -11.72 -1.36 -6.77
N MET A 13 -12.83 -0.80 -6.29
CA MET A 13 -13.14 -0.76 -4.86
C MET A 13 -13.30 -2.18 -4.27
N PHE A 14 -13.95 -3.11 -4.96
CA PHE A 14 -14.14 -4.48 -4.49
C PHE A 14 -12.83 -5.29 -4.47
N MET A 15 -11.92 -5.02 -5.41
CA MET A 15 -10.56 -5.58 -5.40
C MET A 15 -9.69 -4.98 -4.29
N MET A 16 -9.86 -3.69 -3.94
CA MET A 16 -9.18 -3.10 -2.78
C MET A 16 -9.65 -3.72 -1.45
N VAL A 17 -10.95 -4.02 -1.33
CA VAL A 17 -11.54 -4.59 -0.10
C VAL A 17 -11.08 -6.05 0.14
N ASN A 18 -11.03 -6.89 -0.90
CA ASN A 18 -10.54 -8.28 -0.75
C ASN A 18 -9.01 -8.41 -0.89
N GLY A 19 -8.36 -7.46 -1.56
CA GLY A 19 -6.92 -7.45 -1.78
C GLY A 19 -6.14 -7.13 -0.51
N ASN A 20 -6.71 -6.33 0.39
CA ASN A 20 -6.05 -5.94 1.64
C ASN A 20 -5.77 -7.13 2.55
N ASP A 21 -6.72 -8.06 2.71
CA ASP A 21 -6.50 -9.27 3.51
C ASP A 21 -5.43 -10.16 2.87
N SER A 22 -5.43 -10.28 1.53
CA SER A 22 -4.38 -11.03 0.81
C SER A 22 -2.99 -10.39 0.95
N PHE A 23 -2.89 -9.05 0.94
CA PHE A 23 -1.64 -8.34 1.17
C PHE A 23 -1.17 -8.47 2.61
N ILE A 24 -2.04 -8.20 3.60
CA ILE A 24 -1.71 -8.29 5.03
C ILE A 24 -1.25 -9.70 5.36
N ASP A 25 -1.99 -10.74 4.93
CA ASP A 25 -1.62 -12.13 5.20
C ASP A 25 -0.26 -12.49 4.57
N LYS A 26 -0.01 -12.09 3.31
CA LYS A 26 1.29 -12.31 2.65
C LYS A 26 2.43 -11.55 3.32
N TYR A 27 2.19 -10.29 3.69
CA TYR A 27 3.17 -9.42 4.33
C TYR A 27 3.53 -9.96 5.74
N CYS A 28 2.54 -10.35 6.53
CA CYS A 28 2.74 -10.85 7.88
C CYS A 28 3.32 -12.27 7.94
N ALA A 29 3.10 -13.07 6.89
CA ALA A 29 3.76 -14.36 6.71
C ALA A 29 5.18 -14.24 6.11
N HIS A 30 5.57 -13.06 5.64
CA HIS A 30 6.89 -12.84 5.03
C HIS A 30 7.99 -12.96 6.08
N ILE A 31 8.99 -13.83 5.83
CA ILE A 31 10.11 -14.12 6.74
C ILE A 31 10.85 -12.85 7.18
N ASP A 32 10.91 -11.84 6.31
CA ASP A 32 11.60 -10.58 6.56
C ASP A 32 10.73 -9.35 6.26
N ALA A 33 9.51 -9.33 6.81
CA ALA A 33 8.54 -8.22 6.64
C ALA A 33 9.10 -6.83 7.02
N VAL A 34 10.14 -6.80 7.86
CA VAL A 34 10.87 -5.58 8.25
C VAL A 34 11.64 -5.00 7.06
N LYS A 35 12.25 -5.84 6.21
CA LYS A 35 13.01 -5.40 5.04
C LYS A 35 12.17 -4.93 3.86
N PHE A 36 10.89 -5.30 3.82
CA PHE A 36 10.00 -4.89 2.73
C PHE A 36 9.95 -3.36 2.58
N PHE A 37 9.77 -2.62 3.67
CA PHE A 37 9.72 -1.14 3.61
C PHE A 37 11.09 -0.52 3.36
N ASP A 38 12.17 -1.14 3.82
CA ASP A 38 13.52 -0.72 3.47
C ASP A 38 13.76 -0.88 1.96
N CYS A 39 13.35 -2.01 1.37
CA CYS A 39 13.38 -2.21 -0.08
C CYS A 39 12.53 -1.17 -0.81
N LEU A 40 11.31 -0.93 -0.35
CA LEU A 40 10.37 0.01 -0.95
C LEU A 40 10.94 1.43 -0.94
N TYR A 41 11.51 1.88 0.19
CA TYR A 41 12.11 3.21 0.31
C TYR A 41 13.41 3.39 -0.49
N ASN A 42 14.15 2.30 -0.74
CA ASN A 42 15.37 2.33 -1.55
C ASN A 42 15.10 2.19 -3.05
N THR A 43 14.00 1.55 -3.44
CA THR A 43 13.67 1.26 -4.85
C THR A 43 12.72 2.30 -5.44
N ALA A 44 11.77 2.80 -4.66
CA ALA A 44 10.82 3.81 -5.12
C ALA A 44 11.49 5.18 -5.30
N THR A 45 10.89 6.03 -6.14
CA THR A 45 11.38 7.40 -6.32
C THR A 45 11.23 8.21 -5.03
N LYS A 46 12.04 9.27 -4.87
CA LYS A 46 11.92 10.19 -3.72
C LYS A 46 10.52 10.81 -3.59
N GLU A 47 9.88 11.08 -4.72
CA GLU A 47 8.52 11.62 -4.76
C GLU A 47 7.50 10.59 -4.26
N THR A 48 7.56 9.36 -4.76
CA THR A 48 6.74 8.24 -4.30
C THR A 48 6.90 8.02 -2.79
N VAL A 49 8.13 8.00 -2.29
CA VAL A 49 8.42 7.86 -0.85
C VAL A 49 7.85 9.03 -0.03
N SER A 50 7.91 10.25 -0.55
CA SER A 50 7.32 11.42 0.09
C SER A 50 5.80 11.28 0.22
N LYS A 51 5.13 10.86 -0.85
CA LYS A 51 3.68 10.57 -0.87
C LYS A 51 3.31 9.46 0.14
N PHE A 52 4.14 8.42 0.24
CA PHE A 52 4.02 7.39 1.28
C PHE A 52 4.05 7.94 2.70
N LYS A 53 5.06 8.75 3.01
CA LYS A 53 5.21 9.31 4.36
C LYS A 53 4.07 10.26 4.69
N LYS A 54 3.59 11.03 3.71
CA LYS A 54 2.41 11.90 3.87
C LYS A 54 1.18 11.08 4.24
N CYS A 55 0.78 10.10 3.43
CA CYS A 55 -0.41 9.30 3.69
C CYS A 55 -0.29 8.46 4.97
N ALA A 56 0.91 7.93 5.27
CA ALA A 56 1.16 7.24 6.53
C ALA A 56 0.97 8.17 7.73
N SER A 57 1.48 9.40 7.66
CA SER A 57 1.31 10.40 8.73
C SER A 57 -0.16 10.78 8.93
N GLU A 58 -0.93 10.98 7.86
CA GLU A 58 -2.36 11.35 7.96
C GLU A 58 -3.19 10.28 8.66
N GLN A 59 -2.80 9.01 8.51
CA GLN A 59 -3.51 7.85 9.07
C GLN A 59 -2.86 7.28 10.34
N ASN A 60 -1.84 7.96 10.89
CA ASN A 60 -1.06 7.52 12.04
C ASN A 60 -0.45 6.11 11.86
N ILE A 61 0.01 5.79 10.65
CA ILE A 61 0.74 4.57 10.35
C ILE A 61 2.22 4.81 10.68
N PRO A 62 2.84 4.03 11.59
CA PRO A 62 4.24 4.20 11.98
C PRO A 62 5.18 4.20 10.77
N ILE A 63 6.30 4.92 10.81
CA ILE A 63 7.31 4.91 9.74
C ILE A 63 8.47 3.96 10.07
N ASP A 64 8.73 3.72 11.35
CA ASP A 64 9.66 2.71 11.82
C ASP A 64 9.26 1.32 11.31
N SER A 65 10.22 0.54 10.82
CA SER A 65 9.94 -0.73 10.13
C SER A 65 9.39 -1.80 11.06
N LYS A 66 9.78 -1.81 12.34
CA LYS A 66 9.28 -2.77 13.33
C LYS A 66 7.88 -2.38 13.81
N GLU A 67 7.69 -1.14 14.22
CA GLU A 67 6.37 -0.64 14.63
C GLU A 67 5.34 -0.73 13.50
N ARG A 68 5.77 -0.45 12.27
CA ARG A 68 4.91 -0.58 11.08
C ARG A 68 4.49 -2.01 10.83
N ARG A 69 5.38 -2.99 11.01
CA ARG A 69 5.03 -4.40 10.87
C ARG A 69 3.92 -4.77 11.84
N ASP A 70 4.12 -4.47 13.13
CA ASP A 70 3.16 -4.82 14.18
C ASP A 70 1.82 -4.10 13.94
N PHE A 71 1.87 -2.84 13.48
CA PHE A 71 0.69 -2.09 13.08
C PHE A 71 -0.06 -2.73 11.90
N ILE A 72 0.65 -3.13 10.83
CA ILE A 72 0.04 -3.76 9.64
C ILE A 72 -0.57 -5.12 9.99
N CYS A 73 0.10 -5.90 10.84
CA CYS A 73 -0.33 -7.24 11.20
C CYS A 73 -1.42 -7.29 12.27
N ASP A 74 -1.70 -6.17 12.93
CA ASP A 74 -2.89 -6.03 13.77
C ASP A 74 -4.11 -5.70 12.91
N ARG A 75 -5.01 -6.69 12.79
CA ARG A 75 -6.26 -6.58 12.00
C ARG A 75 -7.16 -5.45 12.47
N ASN A 76 -7.02 -4.96 13.71
CA ASN A 76 -7.76 -3.79 14.18
C ASN A 76 -7.37 -2.49 13.45
N ASN A 77 -6.22 -2.47 12.78
CA ASN A 77 -5.75 -1.33 12.00
C ASN A 77 -6.11 -1.42 10.51
N ALA A 78 -6.85 -2.44 10.06
CA ALA A 78 -7.19 -2.66 8.65
C ALA A 78 -7.84 -1.43 7.99
N ASP A 79 -8.69 -0.71 8.71
CA ASP A 79 -9.30 0.52 8.21
C ASP A 79 -8.30 1.65 8.01
N LYS A 80 -7.34 1.84 8.93
CA LYS A 80 -6.28 2.84 8.78
C LYS A 80 -5.37 2.52 7.60
N LEU A 81 -5.07 1.23 7.39
CA LEU A 81 -4.31 0.78 6.22
C LEU A 81 -5.08 1.08 4.93
N ARG A 82 -6.38 0.76 4.89
CA ARG A 82 -7.25 1.05 3.75
C ARG A 82 -7.29 2.55 3.44
N LEU A 83 -7.44 3.40 4.46
CA LEU A 83 -7.41 4.85 4.30
C LEU A 83 -6.04 5.35 3.82
N GLY A 84 -4.95 4.74 4.29
CA GLY A 84 -3.59 5.08 3.85
C GLY A 84 -3.37 4.76 2.37
N TYR A 85 -3.82 3.58 1.91
CA TYR A 85 -3.80 3.21 0.50
C TYR A 85 -4.72 4.08 -0.35
N THR A 86 -5.91 4.43 0.17
CA THR A 86 -6.84 5.34 -0.53
C THR A 86 -6.19 6.69 -0.77
N CYS A 87 -5.57 7.28 0.27
CA CYS A 87 -4.81 8.52 0.14
C CYS A 87 -3.72 8.42 -0.94
N LEU A 88 -3.00 7.29 -1.02
CA LEU A 88 -1.96 7.10 -2.04
C LEU A 88 -2.53 7.11 -3.45
N PHE A 89 -3.63 6.39 -3.68
CA PHE A 89 -4.28 6.37 -4.99
C PHE A 89 -4.90 7.71 -5.39
N GLU A 90 -5.28 8.54 -4.43
CA GLU A 90 -5.80 9.89 -4.68
C GLU A 90 -4.71 10.87 -5.09
N ILE A 91 -3.47 10.71 -4.62
CA ILE A 91 -2.37 11.67 -4.85
C ILE A 91 -1.33 11.20 -5.88
N MET A 92 -1.37 9.94 -6.29
CA MET A 92 -0.52 9.39 -7.33
C MET A 92 -1.21 9.45 -8.69
N ASN A 93 -0.44 9.76 -9.73
CA ASN A 93 -0.94 9.59 -11.10
C ASN A 93 -0.84 8.10 -11.53
N SER A 94 -1.40 7.78 -12.69
CA SER A 94 -1.46 6.39 -13.17
C SER A 94 -0.09 5.74 -13.36
N ASP A 95 0.90 6.49 -13.85
CA ASP A 95 2.25 5.96 -14.06
C ASP A 95 2.94 5.66 -12.72
N GLU A 96 2.77 6.54 -11.74
CA GLU A 96 3.27 6.32 -10.37
C GLU A 96 2.63 5.11 -9.70
N ILE A 97 1.33 4.88 -9.92
CA ILE A 97 0.63 3.70 -9.40
C ILE A 97 1.19 2.41 -10.02
N ILE A 98 1.46 2.42 -11.33
CA ILE A 98 2.03 1.26 -12.03
C ILE A 98 3.42 0.96 -11.49
N ASP A 99 4.27 1.97 -11.37
CA ASP A 99 5.64 1.79 -10.86
C ASP A 99 5.67 1.44 -9.38
N PHE A 100 4.70 1.94 -8.60
CA PHE A 100 4.51 1.54 -7.22
C PHE A 100 4.19 0.04 -7.10
N HIS A 101 3.22 -0.46 -7.88
CA HIS A 101 2.89 -1.89 -7.87
C HIS A 101 4.08 -2.77 -8.28
N LYS A 102 4.84 -2.39 -9.32
CA LYS A 102 6.08 -3.11 -9.69
C LYS A 102 7.08 -3.14 -8.54
N THR A 103 7.23 -2.03 -7.82
CA THR A 103 8.14 -1.93 -6.66
C THR A 103 7.70 -2.85 -5.53
N VAL A 104 6.40 -2.88 -5.22
CA VAL A 104 5.83 -3.82 -4.23
C VAL A 104 6.10 -5.26 -4.62
N ASP A 105 5.87 -5.63 -5.88
CA ASP A 105 6.12 -6.99 -6.37
C ASP A 105 7.59 -7.41 -6.29
N ILE A 106 8.53 -6.48 -6.53
CA ILE A 106 9.98 -6.73 -6.37
C ILE A 106 10.29 -6.97 -4.89
N CYS A 107 9.79 -6.11 -4.00
CA CYS A 107 10.11 -6.16 -2.57
C CYS A 107 9.45 -7.35 -1.84
N MET A 108 8.30 -7.83 -2.31
CA MET A 108 7.62 -9.01 -1.76
C MET A 108 8.26 -10.35 -2.18
N LYS A 109 9.23 -10.36 -3.09
CA LYS A 109 9.93 -11.56 -3.59
C LYS A 109 11.32 -11.75 -2.99
N GLN A 110 11.75 -10.87 -2.08
CA GLN A 110 13.08 -10.91 -1.46
C GLN A 110 13.19 -11.92 -0.32
#